data_AF-A0A7X7BMB0-F1
#
_entry.id   AF-A0A7X7BMB0-F1
#
_cell.length_a   1.000
_cell.length_b   1.000
_cell.length_c   1.000
_cell.angle_alpha   90.00
_cell.angle_beta   90.00
_cell.angle_gamma   90.00
#
_symmetry.space_group_name_H-M   'P 1'
#
loop_
_entity.id
_entity.type
_entity.pdbx_description
1 polymer ?
#
loop_
_entity_poly.entity_id
_entity_poly.type
_entity_poly.pdbx_seq_one_letter_code
_entity_poly.pdbx_strand_id
1 'polypeptide(L)' 'MFIPLEGENIICLANTVAIYRTGNGTEILKRDGSVIKTGFTPPTLKKRKLDFLDKRTINGRSSSING' A
#
# COMPACT_ATOMS: atom_id res chain seq x y z
N MET A 1 10.68 -5.81 -9.65
CA MET A 1 9.63 -6.04 -8.62
C MET A 1 8.37 -5.32 -9.06
N PHE A 2 7.21 -5.96 -8.91
CA PHE A 2 5.91 -5.39 -9.26
C PHE A 2 5.00 -5.37 -8.04
N ILE A 3 4.15 -4.35 -7.92
CA ILE A 3 3.06 -4.32 -6.94
C ILE A 3 1.75 -4.53 -7.68
N PRO A 4 1.04 -5.65 -7.44
CA PRO A 4 -0.34 -5.78 -7.93
C PRO A 4 -1.23 -4.82 -7.14
N LEU A 5 -2.08 -4.09 -7.86
CA LEU A 5 -3.13 -3.26 -7.29
C LEU A 5 -4.48 -3.97 -7.46
N GLU A 6 -5.51 -3.57 -6.70
CA GLU A 6 -6.87 -4.08 -6.95
C GLU A 6 -7.31 -3.76 -8.40
N GLY A 7 -7.99 -4.71 -9.04
CA GLY A 7 -8.30 -4.69 -10.48
C GLY A 7 -7.18 -5.29 -11.35
N GLU A 8 -7.15 -4.94 -12.64
CA GLU A 8 -6.13 -5.37 -13.61
C GLU A 8 -4.87 -4.46 -13.61
N ASN A 9 -4.67 -3.67 -12.55
CA ASN A 9 -3.61 -2.66 -12.48
C ASN A 9 -2.33 -3.22 -11.83
N ILE A 10 -1.17 -2.92 -12.42
CA ILE A 10 0.15 -3.33 -11.91
C ILE A 10 1.10 -2.14 -11.91
N ILE A 11 1.84 -1.94 -10.80
CA ILE A 11 2.95 -0.97 -10.76
C ILE A 11 4.28 -1.70 -10.94
N CYS A 12 5.03 -1.32 -11.98
CA CYS A 12 6.45 -1.65 -12.08
C CYS A 12 7.29 -0.73 -11.17
N LEU A 13 8.01 -1.33 -10.22
CA LEU A 13 8.86 -0.58 -9.30
C LEU A 13 10.26 -0.28 -9.84
N ALA A 14 10.66 -0.93 -10.94
CA ALA A 14 12.00 -0.73 -11.51
C ALA A 14 12.29 0.74 -11.83
N ASN A 15 11.26 1.49 -12.26
CA ASN A 15 11.39 2.90 -12.62
C ASN A 15 10.65 3.85 -11.67
N THR A 16 10.22 3.36 -10.49
CA THR A 16 9.45 4.15 -9.53
C THR A 16 10.35 4.62 -8.38
N VAL A 17 10.38 5.92 -8.12
CA VAL A 17 11.10 6.55 -7.01
C VAL A 17 10.22 6.65 -5.78
N ALA A 18 9.00 7.17 -5.95
CA ALA A 18 8.07 7.37 -4.85
C ALA A 18 6.61 7.16 -5.29
N ILE A 19 5.77 6.77 -4.34
CA ILE A 19 4.31 6.70 -4.47
C ILE A 19 3.72 7.48 -3.31
N TYR A 20 2.94 8.52 -3.58
CA TYR A 20 2.43 9.44 -2.55
C TYR A 20 1.03 9.96 -2.88
N ARG A 21 0.36 10.56 -1.89
CA ARG A 21 -1.01 11.09 -2.01
C ARG A 21 -0.97 12.62 -2.14
N THR A 22 -1.76 13.16 -3.04
CA THR A 22 -2.02 14.60 -3.20
C THR A 22 -3.52 14.89 -3.08
N GLY A 23 -3.92 16.16 -3.11
CA GLY A 23 -5.33 16.55 -3.19
C GLY A 23 -6.04 16.01 -4.44
N ASN A 24 -5.28 15.63 -5.47
CA ASN A 24 -5.79 15.14 -6.75
C ASN A 24 -5.77 13.61 -6.89
N GLY A 25 -5.37 12.87 -5.85
CA GLY A 25 -5.31 11.42 -5.88
C GLY A 25 -3.92 10.86 -5.57
N THR A 26 -3.59 9.70 -6.15
CA THR A 26 -2.29 9.05 -5.94
C THR A 26 -1.37 9.33 -7.10
N GLU A 27 -0.14 9.73 -6.80
CA GLU A 27 0.88 10.07 -7.78
C GLU A 27 2.10 9.15 -7.66
N ILE A 28 2.74 8.89 -8.80
CA ILE A 28 3.97 8.10 -8.90
C ILE A 28 5.06 8.99 -9.49
N LEU A 29 6.13 9.22 -8.73
CA LEU A 29 7.35 9.84 -9.23
C LEU A 29 8.24 8.77 -9.87
N LYS A 30 8.63 8.99 -11.12
CA LYS A 30 9.53 8.12 -11.88
C LYS A 30 10.97 8.61 -11.79
N ARG A 31 11.92 7.73 -12.11
CA ARG A 31 13.37 8.05 -12.08
C ARG A 31 13.78 9.12 -13.10
N ASP A 32 13.05 9.23 -14.19
CA ASP A 32 13.24 10.28 -15.20
C ASP A 32 12.66 11.64 -14.77
N GLY A 33 12.10 11.74 -13.54
CA GLY A 33 11.48 12.94 -13.00
C GLY A 33 10.02 13.13 -13.42
N SER A 34 9.47 12.27 -14.29
CA SER A 34 8.06 12.36 -14.66
C SER A 34 7.14 11.94 -13.51
N VAL A 35 5.96 12.55 -13.48
CA VAL A 35 4.92 12.26 -12.48
C VAL A 35 3.69 11.71 -13.17
N ILE A 36 3.28 10.51 -12.80
CA ILE A 36 2.05 9.88 -13.28
C ILE A 36 0.97 10.04 -12.22
N LYS A 37 -0.13 10.72 -12.58
CA LYS A 37 -1.37 10.68 -11.81
C LYS A 37 -2.08 9.37 -12.06
N THR A 38 -2.49 8.71 -11.00
CA THR A 38 -3.16 7.43 -11.11
C THR A 38 -4.55 7.51 -10.51
N GLY A 39 -5.52 6.89 -11.18
CA GLY A 39 -6.87 6.73 -10.68
C GLY A 39 -6.96 5.71 -9.54
N PHE A 40 -5.89 4.96 -9.26
CA PHE A 40 -5.89 4.07 -8.11
C PHE A 40 -5.84 4.92 -6.83
N THR A 41 -6.98 5.01 -6.18
CA THR A 41 -7.00 5.22 -4.74
C THR A 41 -6.60 3.87 -4.16
N PRO A 42 -5.72 3.74 -3.15
CA PRO A 42 -5.33 2.43 -2.66
C PRO A 42 -6.15 2.01 -1.42
N PRO A 43 -7.43 1.56 -1.54
CA PRO A 43 -8.04 0.69 -0.55
C PRO A 43 -7.16 -0.53 -0.27
N THR A 44 -6.40 -1.01 -1.25
CA THR A 44 -5.53 -2.19 -1.11
C THR A 44 -4.40 -2.00 -0.09
N LEU A 45 -3.76 -0.82 -0.05
CA LEU A 45 -2.75 -0.52 0.98
C LEU A 45 -3.38 -0.27 2.35
N LYS A 46 -4.54 0.40 2.37
CA LYS A 46 -5.32 0.60 3.60
C LYS A 46 -5.76 -0.75 4.18
N LYS A 47 -6.31 -1.65 3.37
CA LYS A 47 -6.73 -3.01 3.71
C LYS A 47 -5.52 -3.86 4.11
N ARG A 48 -4.43 -3.87 3.35
CA ARG A 48 -3.19 -4.57 3.74
C ARG A 48 -2.63 -4.07 5.07
N LYS A 49 -2.70 -2.75 5.33
CA LYS A 49 -2.33 -2.18 6.63
C LYS A 49 -3.27 -2.67 7.74
N LEU A 50 -4.58 -2.67 7.51
CA LEU A 50 -5.56 -3.20 8.46
C LEU A 50 -5.34 -4.70 8.74
N ASP A 51 -5.23 -5.52 7.69
CA ASP A 51 -4.94 -6.96 7.81
C ASP A 51 -3.62 -7.21 8.58
N PHE A 52 -2.62 -6.37 8.37
CA PHE A 52 -1.35 -6.45 9.09
C PHE A 52 -1.48 -6.07 10.57
N LEU A 53 -2.31 -5.06 10.89
CA LEU A 53 -2.60 -4.66 12.27
C LEU A 53 -3.48 -5.69 12.99
N ASP A 54 -4.48 -6.26 12.32
CA ASP A 54 -5.36 -7.29 12.88
C ASP A 54 -4.58 -8.56 13.24
N LYS A 55 -3.66 -8.98 12.38
CA LYS A 55 -2.75 -10.11 12.65
C LYS A 55 -1.84 -9.88 13.87
N ARG A 56 -1.46 -8.63 14.15
CA ARG A 56 -0.69 -8.29 15.37
C ARG A 56 -1.55 -8.35 16.64
N THR A 57 -2.82 -7.96 16.55
CA THR A 57 -3.76 -8.02 17.68
C THR A 57 -4.03 -9.46 18.11
N ILE A 58 -4.10 -10.40 17.16
CA ILE A 58 -4.25 -11.84 17.45
C ILE A 58 -3.01 -12.38 18.17
N ASN A 59 -1.82 -12.03 17.71
CA ASN A 59 -0.57 -12.50 18.32
C ASN A 59 -0.28 -11.87 19.69
N GLY A 60 -0.80 -10.66 19.97
CA GLY A 60 -0.60 -9.96 21.25
C GLY A 60 -1.57 -10.33 22.37
N ARG A 61 -2.71 -10.97 22.07
CA ARG A 61 -3.72 -11.39 23.07
C ARG A 61 -3.50 -12.79 23.65
N SER A 62 -2.54 -13.55 23.14
CA SER A 62 -2.35 -14.97 23.51
C SER A 62 -1.53 -15.19 24.79
N SER A 63 -1.25 -14.16 25.60
CA SER A 63 -0.38 -14.30 26.78
C SER A 63 -0.89 -13.63 28.06
N SER A 64 -2.20 -13.62 28.32
CA SER A 64 -2.72 -13.27 29.65
C SER A 64 -4.14 -13.76 29.89
N ILE A 65 -4.34 -15.08 29.99
CA ILE A 65 -5.41 -15.65 30.82
C ILE A 65 -4.87 -16.92 31.48
N ASN A 66 -4.27 -16.76 32.66
CA ASN A 66 -4.14 -17.80 33.68
C ASN A 66 -4.29 -17.07 35.02
N GLY A 67 -5.46 -17.23 35.63
CA GLY A 67 -5.84 -16.78 36.96
C GLY A 67 -7.10 -17.53 37.35
#